data_AF-A0A965NXE1-F1
#
_entry.id   AF-A0A965NXE1-F1
#
_cell.length_a   1.000
_cell.length_b   1.000
_cell.length_c   1.000
_cell.angle_alpha   90.00
_cell.angle_beta   90.00
_cell.angle_gamma   90.00
#
_symmetry.space_group_name_H-M   'P 1'
#
loop_
_entity.id
_entity.type
_entity.pdbx_description
1 polymer ?
#
loop_
_entity_poly.entity_id
_entity_poly.type
_entity_poly.pdbx_seq_one_letter_code
_entity_poly.pdbx_strand_id
1 'polypeptide(L)'
;MAGSRTLKLSILADVDDLKKNLDKGSNEVEGFGGKLEKFGKVAAAAFAAAAAAAAAYAGKLAIEGVKAAIEDEAAQKRLATALENVTGATTEQIAAVEKQILKQSLATGVADDQLRPALQRLATSTGDVKQSQELLSLALDIAAAKNISVETAANALAKAYDGNNGALARLGVGLTATEIKTLGFEGTVKALSDTFGGAAATQAETFEGRIARLKVQFDETKESIGTALLPIVDKLLKFITDTAIPAFEKST
;
A
#
# COMPACT_ATOMS: atom_id res chain seq x y z
N MET A 1 -53.78 -67.85 26.79
CA MET A 1 -52.35 -68.20 26.89
C MET A 1 -51.71 -67.98 25.52
N ALA A 2 -51.23 -66.77 25.23
CA ALA A 2 -50.50 -66.46 23.99
C ALA A 2 -49.04 -66.21 24.36
N GLY A 3 -48.17 -67.19 24.08
CA GLY A 3 -46.74 -67.11 24.38
C GLY A 3 -46.02 -66.20 23.40
N SER A 4 -45.37 -65.15 23.90
CA SER A 4 -44.44 -64.34 23.13
C SER A 4 -43.15 -65.14 22.89
N ARG A 5 -42.81 -65.37 21.62
CA ARG A 5 -41.53 -65.95 21.23
C ARG A 5 -40.53 -64.81 21.04
N THR A 6 -39.53 -64.73 21.91
CA THR A 6 -38.42 -63.77 21.78
C THR A 6 -37.35 -64.34 20.86
N LEU A 7 -37.05 -63.65 19.76
CA LEU A 7 -35.90 -63.93 18.90
C LEU A 7 -34.68 -63.17 19.47
N LYS A 8 -33.66 -63.90 19.96
CA LYS A 8 -32.33 -63.33 20.22
C LYS A 8 -31.57 -63.27 18.90
N LEU A 9 -31.45 -62.08 18.30
CA LEU A 9 -30.43 -61.83 17.30
C LEU A 9 -29.10 -61.61 18.02
N SER A 10 -28.18 -62.56 17.91
CA SER A 10 -26.81 -62.40 18.38
C SER A 10 -26.07 -61.42 17.46
N ILE A 11 -26.14 -60.13 17.79
CA ILE A 11 -25.24 -59.08 17.28
C ILE A 11 -23.90 -59.28 18.00
N LEU A 12 -23.18 -60.35 17.66
CA LEU A 12 -21.82 -60.60 18.18
C LEU A 12 -20.77 -60.36 17.09
N ALA A 13 -21.10 -60.63 15.82
CA ALA A 13 -20.17 -60.42 14.70
C ALA A 13 -19.90 -58.93 14.40
N ASP A 14 -20.83 -58.04 14.76
CA ASP A 14 -20.73 -56.61 14.43
C ASP A 14 -20.12 -55.77 15.57
N VAL A 15 -20.03 -56.31 16.79
CA VAL A 15 -19.47 -55.57 17.94
C VAL A 15 -17.94 -55.55 17.88
N ASP A 16 -17.31 -56.65 17.45
CA ASP A 16 -15.86 -56.70 17.22
C ASP A 16 -15.45 -55.84 16.02
N ASP A 17 -16.28 -55.80 14.97
CA ASP A 17 -16.03 -54.96 13.80
C ASP A 17 -16.26 -53.47 14.15
N LEU A 18 -17.35 -53.15 14.86
CA LEU A 18 -17.60 -51.82 15.40
C LEU A 18 -16.48 -51.36 16.33
N LYS A 19 -15.98 -52.23 17.22
CA LYS A 19 -14.87 -51.90 18.13
C LYS A 19 -13.57 -51.70 17.37
N LYS A 20 -13.26 -52.54 16.38
CA LYS A 20 -12.11 -52.33 15.48
C LYS A 20 -12.22 -51.04 14.66
N ASN A 21 -13.42 -50.69 14.18
CA ASN A 21 -13.66 -49.48 13.40
C ASN A 21 -13.64 -48.24 14.30
N LEU A 22 -14.10 -48.34 15.55
CA LEU A 22 -14.02 -47.29 16.56
C LEU A 22 -12.59 -47.11 17.07
N ASP A 23 -11.82 -48.19 17.26
CA ASP A 23 -10.40 -48.15 17.62
C ASP A 23 -9.56 -47.59 16.46
N LYS A 24 -9.89 -47.93 15.20
CA LYS A 24 -9.29 -47.29 14.01
C LYS A 24 -9.62 -45.81 13.94
N GLY A 25 -10.88 -45.43 14.15
CA GLY A 25 -11.30 -44.03 14.21
C GLY A 25 -10.65 -43.27 15.36
N SER A 26 -10.50 -43.90 16.52
CA SER A 26 -9.80 -43.33 17.68
C SER A 26 -8.31 -43.14 17.39
N ASN A 27 -7.64 -44.14 16.79
CA ASN A 27 -6.23 -44.05 16.40
C ASN A 27 -5.98 -43.04 15.27
N GLU A 28 -6.93 -42.88 14.34
CA GLU A 28 -6.88 -41.84 13.30
C GLU A 28 -7.09 -40.44 13.90
N VAL A 29 -8.02 -40.29 14.84
CA VAL A 29 -8.27 -39.03 15.56
C VAL A 29 -7.11 -38.68 16.50
N GLU A 30 -6.50 -39.65 17.15
CA GLU A 30 -5.32 -39.49 18.01
C GLU A 30 -4.06 -39.23 17.18
N GLY A 31 -3.93 -39.87 16.01
CA GLY A 31 -2.92 -39.58 15.00
C GLY A 31 -3.07 -38.20 14.38
N PHE A 32 -4.30 -37.76 14.11
CA PHE A 32 -4.63 -36.41 13.65
C PHE A 32 -4.39 -35.37 14.74
N GLY A 33 -4.77 -35.66 15.99
CA GLY A 33 -4.51 -34.85 17.17
C GLY A 33 -3.01 -34.68 17.42
N GLY A 34 -2.24 -35.76 17.35
CA GLY A 34 -0.78 -35.72 17.46
C GLY A 34 -0.10 -34.99 16.29
N LYS A 35 -0.66 -35.05 15.07
CA LYS A 35 -0.21 -34.26 13.92
C LYS A 35 -0.57 -32.78 14.07
N LEU A 36 -1.75 -32.45 14.60
CA LEU A 36 -2.18 -31.08 14.93
C LEU A 36 -1.39 -30.49 16.10
N GLU A 37 -1.03 -31.30 17.08
CA GLU A 37 -0.23 -30.86 18.23
C GLU A 37 1.23 -30.66 17.84
N LYS A 38 1.76 -31.53 16.97
CA LYS A 38 3.07 -31.30 16.31
C LYS A 38 3.02 -30.09 15.37
N PHE A 39 1.92 -29.91 14.62
CA PHE A 39 1.68 -28.72 13.81
C PHE A 39 1.69 -27.48 14.68
N GLY A 40 0.91 -27.48 15.76
CA GLY A 40 0.81 -26.39 16.71
C GLY A 40 2.15 -26.08 17.37
N LYS A 41 2.94 -27.08 17.74
CA LYS A 41 4.27 -26.90 18.36
C LYS A 41 5.33 -26.42 17.38
N VAL A 42 5.37 -26.95 16.15
CA VAL A 42 6.34 -26.53 15.12
C VAL A 42 5.96 -25.17 14.54
N ALA A 43 4.69 -24.93 14.26
CA ALA A 43 4.19 -23.62 13.88
C ALA A 43 4.41 -22.62 15.02
N ALA A 44 4.07 -22.94 16.27
CA ALA A 44 4.36 -22.05 17.39
C ALA A 44 5.86 -21.81 17.60
N ALA A 45 6.74 -22.79 17.37
CA ALA A 45 8.19 -22.59 17.46
C ALA A 45 8.75 -21.76 16.29
N ALA A 46 8.26 -21.97 15.07
CA ALA A 46 8.63 -21.17 13.90
C ALA A 46 8.08 -19.74 13.99
N PHE A 47 6.84 -19.59 14.43
CA PHE A 47 6.23 -18.30 14.74
C PHE A 47 6.85 -17.66 15.97
N ALA A 48 7.28 -18.39 17.00
CA ALA A 48 7.97 -17.83 18.15
C ALA A 48 9.42 -17.46 17.82
N ALA A 49 10.10 -18.16 16.91
CA ALA A 49 11.42 -17.78 16.42
C ALA A 49 11.33 -16.56 15.49
N ALA A 50 10.33 -16.53 14.60
CA ALA A 50 10.01 -15.37 13.77
C ALA A 50 9.54 -14.16 14.60
N ALA A 51 8.71 -14.39 15.61
CA ALA A 51 8.24 -13.38 16.54
C ALA A 51 9.32 -12.97 17.54
N ALA A 52 10.27 -13.82 17.92
CA ALA A 52 11.43 -13.44 18.73
C ALA A 52 12.44 -12.65 17.90
N ALA A 53 12.62 -12.97 16.62
CA ALA A 53 13.40 -12.15 15.69
C ALA A 53 12.73 -10.79 15.41
N ALA A 54 11.40 -10.75 15.34
CA ALA A 54 10.63 -9.50 15.23
C ALA A 54 10.56 -8.72 16.56
N ALA A 55 10.45 -9.40 17.71
CA ALA A 55 10.35 -8.79 19.04
C ALA A 55 11.70 -8.35 19.60
N ALA A 56 12.82 -8.95 19.15
CA ALA A 56 14.16 -8.53 19.57
C ALA A 56 14.57 -7.16 19.01
N TYR A 57 13.85 -6.61 18.02
CA TYR A 57 14.25 -5.37 17.34
C TYR A 57 13.18 -4.27 17.25
N ALA A 58 11.94 -4.46 17.71
CA ALA A 58 10.86 -3.55 17.29
C ALA A 58 9.76 -3.34 18.34
N GLY A 59 9.75 -2.19 19.00
CA GLY A 59 8.54 -1.64 19.61
C GLY A 59 7.48 -1.30 18.53
N LYS A 60 6.29 -0.87 18.96
CA LYS A 60 5.15 -0.47 18.09
C LYS A 60 5.56 0.36 16.85
N LEU A 61 6.57 1.22 17.00
CA LEU A 61 7.13 2.08 15.94
C LEU A 61 7.82 1.33 14.79
N ALA A 62 8.43 0.18 15.03
CA ALA A 62 9.12 -0.57 13.98
C ALA A 62 8.17 -1.51 13.23
N ILE A 63 7.06 -1.97 13.85
CA ILE A 63 5.98 -2.65 13.11
C ILE A 63 5.25 -1.65 12.21
N GLU A 64 4.90 -0.47 12.75
CA GLU A 64 4.27 0.61 11.97
C GLU A 64 5.22 1.13 10.88
N GLY A 65 6.51 1.28 11.18
CA GLY A 65 7.53 1.68 10.21
C GLY A 65 7.73 0.66 9.10
N VAL A 66 7.83 -0.64 9.40
CA VAL A 66 7.91 -1.70 8.38
C VAL A 66 6.67 -1.68 7.49
N LYS A 67 5.46 -1.55 8.07
CA LYS A 67 4.24 -1.46 7.28
C LYS A 67 4.26 -0.25 6.34
N ALA A 68 4.61 0.93 6.85
CA ALA A 68 4.73 2.14 6.07
C ALA A 68 5.77 1.97 4.94
N ALA A 69 6.93 1.39 5.23
CA ALA A 69 7.96 1.13 4.23
C ALA A 69 7.55 0.14 3.13
N ILE A 70 6.69 -0.85 3.45
CA ILE A 70 6.11 -1.76 2.45
C ILE A 70 5.13 -1.03 1.53
N GLU A 71 4.26 -0.19 2.11
CA GLU A 71 3.30 0.62 1.35
C GLU A 71 4.05 1.62 0.44
N ASP A 72 5.10 2.23 0.97
CA ASP A 72 6.01 3.14 0.28
C ASP A 72 6.72 2.48 -0.92
N GLU A 73 7.37 1.33 -0.72
CA GLU A 73 8.07 0.59 -1.77
C GLU A 73 7.11 0.21 -2.92
N ALA A 74 5.87 -0.18 -2.58
CA ALA A 74 4.85 -0.49 -3.57
C ALA A 74 4.41 0.75 -4.35
N ALA A 75 4.28 1.91 -3.71
CA ALA A 75 3.93 3.17 -4.36
C ALA A 75 5.04 3.65 -5.30
N GLN A 76 6.30 3.61 -4.87
CA GLN A 76 7.47 3.95 -5.68
C GLN A 76 7.57 3.07 -6.93
N LYS A 77 7.39 1.75 -6.79
CA LYS A 77 7.39 0.83 -7.95
C LYS A 77 6.28 1.13 -8.96
N ARG A 78 5.09 1.49 -8.47
CA ARG A 78 3.97 1.88 -9.36
C ARG A 78 4.29 3.16 -10.13
N LEU A 79 4.82 4.18 -9.45
CA LEU A 79 5.22 5.43 -10.08
C LEU A 79 6.35 5.19 -11.09
N ALA A 80 7.40 4.46 -10.70
CA ALA A 80 8.52 4.10 -11.57
C ALA A 80 8.05 3.42 -12.85
N THR A 81 7.21 2.39 -12.72
CA THR A 81 6.64 1.66 -13.87
C THR A 81 5.82 2.57 -14.77
N ALA A 82 5.03 3.48 -14.20
CA ALA A 82 4.23 4.42 -14.98
C ALA A 82 5.10 5.45 -15.71
N LEU A 83 6.12 6.00 -15.06
CA LEU A 83 7.06 6.95 -15.67
C LEU A 83 7.86 6.28 -16.79
N GLU A 84 8.35 5.06 -16.58
CA GLU A 84 9.05 4.29 -17.60
C GLU A 84 8.15 4.04 -18.82
N ASN A 85 6.92 3.55 -18.59
CA ASN A 85 6.01 3.18 -19.69
C ASN A 85 5.49 4.38 -20.49
N VAL A 86 5.24 5.53 -19.84
CA VAL A 86 4.60 6.67 -20.51
C VAL A 86 5.63 7.67 -21.04
N THR A 87 6.74 7.87 -20.32
CA THR A 87 7.72 8.91 -20.64
C THR A 87 9.06 8.35 -21.14
N GLY A 88 9.30 7.04 -21.01
CA GLY A 88 10.59 6.43 -21.30
C GLY A 88 11.69 6.83 -20.30
N ALA A 89 11.30 7.25 -19.09
CA ALA A 89 12.24 7.71 -18.08
C ALA A 89 13.23 6.60 -17.66
N THR A 90 14.50 6.96 -17.61
CA THR A 90 15.58 6.12 -17.08
C THR A 90 15.46 5.95 -15.57
N THR A 91 16.10 4.92 -15.02
CA THR A 91 16.15 4.68 -13.58
C THR A 91 16.73 5.88 -12.82
N GLU A 92 17.72 6.56 -13.40
CA GLU A 92 18.31 7.77 -12.83
C GLU A 92 17.32 8.94 -12.78
N GLN A 93 16.51 9.11 -13.83
CA GLN A 93 15.46 10.14 -13.87
C GLN A 93 14.35 9.85 -12.86
N ILE A 94 13.93 8.59 -12.74
CA ILE A 94 12.95 8.17 -11.73
C ILE A 94 13.49 8.43 -10.32
N ALA A 95 14.75 8.09 -10.04
CA ALA A 95 15.37 8.38 -8.75
C ALA A 95 15.47 9.89 -8.46
N ALA A 96 15.68 10.72 -9.49
CA ALA A 96 15.66 12.17 -9.35
C ALA A 96 14.24 12.70 -9.06
N VAL A 97 13.22 12.12 -9.69
CA VAL A 97 11.80 12.41 -9.45
C VAL A 97 11.41 12.08 -8.01
N GLU A 98 11.77 10.90 -7.50
CA GLU A 98 11.49 10.51 -6.10
C GLU A 98 12.17 11.47 -5.11
N LYS A 99 13.42 11.88 -5.35
CA LYS A 99 14.09 12.89 -4.53
C LYS A 99 13.37 14.25 -4.56
N GLN A 100 12.76 14.59 -5.69
CA GLN A 100 12.00 15.83 -5.81
C GLN A 100 10.66 15.72 -5.07
N ILE A 101 9.97 14.58 -5.16
CA ILE A 101 8.76 14.29 -4.39
C ILE A 101 9.05 14.43 -2.90
N LEU A 102 10.11 13.80 -2.40
CA LEU A 102 10.52 13.91 -1.00
C LEU A 102 10.77 15.37 -0.58
N LYS A 103 11.48 16.15 -1.41
CA LYS A 103 11.71 17.57 -1.14
C LYS A 103 10.41 18.37 -1.11
N GLN A 104 9.49 18.11 -2.04
CA GLN A 104 8.19 18.76 -2.09
C GLN A 104 7.32 18.37 -0.88
N SER A 105 7.37 17.10 -0.49
CA SER A 105 6.68 16.55 0.69
C SER A 105 7.10 17.30 1.96
N LEU A 106 8.42 17.38 2.19
CA LEU A 106 8.99 18.10 3.33
C LEU A 106 8.81 19.63 3.27
N ALA A 107 8.74 20.21 2.06
CA ALA A 107 8.56 21.64 1.88
C ALA A 107 7.11 22.09 2.07
N THR A 108 6.15 21.31 1.59
CA THR A 108 4.73 21.67 1.57
C THR A 108 3.92 21.04 2.70
N GLY A 109 4.41 19.95 3.29
CA GLY A 109 3.69 19.16 4.29
C GLY A 109 2.62 18.26 3.69
N VAL A 110 2.64 18.04 2.38
CA VAL A 110 1.78 17.08 1.67
C VAL A 110 2.53 15.76 1.56
N ALA A 111 1.96 14.68 2.07
CA ALA A 111 2.61 13.37 2.04
C ALA A 111 2.90 12.90 0.61
N ASP A 112 4.03 12.23 0.42
CA ASP A 112 4.44 11.60 -0.82
C ASP A 112 3.44 10.55 -1.33
N ASP A 113 2.72 9.88 -0.42
CA ASP A 113 1.54 9.05 -0.71
C ASP A 113 0.48 9.75 -1.56
N GLN A 114 0.37 11.08 -1.48
CA GLN A 114 -0.52 11.87 -2.33
C GLN A 114 0.20 12.44 -3.55
N LEU A 115 1.50 12.75 -3.43
CA LEU A 115 2.29 13.32 -4.52
C LEU A 115 2.58 12.29 -5.61
N ARG A 116 2.89 11.04 -5.27
CA ARG A 116 3.15 9.95 -6.22
C ARG A 116 1.97 9.66 -7.14
N PRO A 117 0.75 9.41 -6.65
CA PRO A 117 -0.40 9.18 -7.53
C PRO A 117 -0.78 10.44 -8.32
N ALA A 118 -0.63 11.64 -7.74
CA ALA A 118 -0.85 12.89 -8.46
C ALA A 118 0.15 13.05 -9.63
N LEU A 119 1.44 12.81 -9.40
CA LEU A 119 2.47 12.87 -10.43
C LEU A 119 2.27 11.79 -11.48
N GLN A 120 1.98 10.55 -11.06
CA GLN A 120 1.66 9.45 -11.96
C GLN A 120 0.52 9.85 -12.91
N ARG A 121 -0.57 10.40 -12.38
CA ARG A 121 -1.70 10.85 -13.20
C ARG A 121 -1.30 11.94 -14.19
N LEU A 122 -0.52 12.92 -13.76
CA LEU A 122 -0.03 14.00 -14.63
C LEU A 122 0.92 13.47 -15.70
N ALA A 123 1.85 12.58 -15.35
CA ALA A 123 2.78 11.95 -16.28
C ALA A 123 2.03 11.09 -17.31
N THR A 124 1.00 10.35 -16.92
CA THR A 124 0.18 9.55 -17.86
C THR A 124 -0.53 10.39 -18.91
N SER A 125 -0.86 11.65 -18.58
CA SER A 125 -1.56 12.57 -19.47
C SER A 125 -0.58 13.37 -20.34
N THR A 126 0.48 13.90 -19.73
CA THR A 126 1.49 14.74 -20.42
C THR A 126 2.46 13.96 -21.28
N GLY A 127 2.82 12.74 -20.88
CA GLY A 127 3.90 11.97 -21.51
C GLY A 127 5.30 12.52 -21.25
N ASP A 128 5.45 13.51 -20.37
CA ASP A 128 6.72 14.19 -20.09
C ASP A 128 6.94 14.38 -18.59
N VAL A 129 8.13 13.99 -18.12
CA VAL A 129 8.50 14.07 -16.69
C VAL A 129 8.58 15.51 -16.21
N LYS A 130 9.13 16.41 -17.03
CA LYS A 130 9.33 17.80 -16.63
C LYS A 130 8.00 18.53 -16.57
N GLN A 131 7.16 18.37 -17.59
CA GLN A 131 5.84 18.97 -17.64
C GLN A 131 4.95 18.46 -16.50
N SER A 132 4.99 17.15 -16.20
CA SER A 132 4.23 16.61 -15.07
C SER A 132 4.69 17.14 -13.72
N GLN A 133 5.99 17.39 -13.52
CA GLN A 133 6.52 18.05 -12.31
C GLN A 133 6.11 19.52 -12.19
N GLU A 134 6.11 20.26 -13.29
CA GLU A 134 5.63 21.65 -13.33
C GLU A 134 4.13 21.70 -12.98
N LEU A 135 3.33 20.81 -13.55
CA LEU A 135 1.90 20.69 -13.24
C LEU A 135 1.64 20.22 -11.81
N LEU A 136 2.50 19.36 -11.24
CA LEU A 136 2.37 18.94 -9.84
C LEU A 136 2.60 20.13 -8.90
N SER A 137 3.58 20.99 -9.22
CA SER A 137 3.84 22.20 -8.44
C SER A 137 2.64 23.15 -8.48
N LEU A 138 2.04 23.33 -9.66
CA LEU A 138 0.78 24.09 -9.78
C LEU A 138 -0.39 23.41 -9.05
N ALA A 139 -0.47 22.08 -9.09
CA ALA A 139 -1.51 21.33 -8.39
C ALA A 139 -1.42 21.54 -6.86
N LEU A 140 -0.20 21.58 -6.32
CA LEU A 140 0.06 21.90 -4.91
C LEU A 140 -0.42 23.30 -4.54
N ASP A 141 -0.10 24.29 -5.37
CA ASP A 141 -0.53 25.67 -5.19
C ASP A 141 -2.06 25.81 -5.23
N ILE A 142 -2.72 25.19 -6.21
CA ILE A 142 -4.18 25.17 -6.30
C ILE A 142 -4.79 24.44 -5.09
N ALA A 143 -4.22 23.31 -4.69
CA ALA A 143 -4.69 22.52 -3.55
C ALA A 143 -4.65 23.32 -2.25
N ALA A 144 -3.53 24.01 -1.99
CA ALA A 144 -3.37 24.88 -0.84
C ALA A 144 -4.37 26.06 -0.88
N ALA A 145 -4.49 26.75 -2.01
CA ALA A 145 -5.37 27.92 -2.13
C ALA A 145 -6.86 27.57 -2.04
N LYS A 146 -7.26 26.40 -2.55
CA LYS A 146 -8.66 25.96 -2.61
C LYS A 146 -9.06 25.04 -1.45
N ASN A 147 -8.12 24.66 -0.59
CA ASN A 147 -8.30 23.70 0.50
C ASN A 147 -8.87 22.36 -0.02
N ILE A 148 -8.25 21.81 -1.06
CA ILE A 148 -8.60 20.52 -1.68
C ILE A 148 -7.38 19.59 -1.71
N SER A 149 -7.56 18.31 -2.03
CA SER A 149 -6.42 17.40 -2.17
C SER A 149 -5.59 17.70 -3.43
N VAL A 150 -4.27 17.50 -3.35
CA VAL A 150 -3.36 17.62 -4.50
C VAL A 150 -3.76 16.68 -5.64
N GLU A 151 -4.27 15.49 -5.31
CA GLU A 151 -4.78 14.52 -6.29
C GLU A 151 -6.00 15.06 -7.04
N THR A 152 -6.88 15.80 -6.36
CA THR A 152 -8.05 16.42 -6.98
C THR A 152 -7.61 17.50 -7.97
N ALA A 153 -6.67 18.36 -7.56
CA ALA A 153 -6.10 19.39 -8.43
C ALA A 153 -5.35 18.79 -9.62
N ALA A 154 -4.48 17.81 -9.39
CA ALA A 154 -3.72 17.10 -10.41
C ALA A 154 -4.63 16.37 -11.41
N ASN A 155 -5.70 15.70 -10.95
CA ASN A 155 -6.69 15.08 -11.82
C ASN A 155 -7.41 16.09 -12.71
N ALA A 156 -7.73 17.28 -12.19
CA ALA A 156 -8.37 18.32 -12.98
C ALA A 156 -7.43 18.93 -14.02
N LEU A 157 -6.15 19.14 -13.67
CA LEU A 157 -5.11 19.60 -14.59
C LEU A 157 -4.85 18.56 -15.69
N ALA A 158 -4.70 17.27 -15.33
CA ALA A 158 -4.57 16.18 -16.30
C ALA A 158 -5.77 16.11 -17.25
N LYS A 159 -6.99 16.20 -16.72
CA LYS A 159 -8.21 16.23 -17.56
C LYS A 159 -8.24 17.45 -18.48
N ALA A 160 -7.79 18.62 -18.03
CA ALA A 160 -7.69 19.80 -18.87
C ALA A 160 -6.64 19.62 -19.97
N TYR A 161 -5.51 18.96 -19.69
CA TYR A 161 -4.53 18.57 -20.70
C TYR A 161 -5.12 17.62 -21.74
N ASP A 162 -5.90 16.63 -21.28
CA ASP A 162 -6.65 15.68 -22.12
C ASP A 162 -7.80 16.36 -22.93
N GLY A 163 -7.99 17.68 -22.82
CA GLY A 163 -9.03 18.47 -23.50
C GLY A 163 -10.38 18.52 -22.78
N ASN A 164 -10.50 17.93 -21.59
CA ASN A 164 -11.67 17.97 -20.73
C ASN A 164 -11.58 19.12 -19.70
N ASN A 165 -11.85 20.33 -20.18
CA ASN A 165 -11.77 21.57 -19.40
C ASN A 165 -12.81 21.68 -18.28
N GLY A 166 -13.86 20.87 -18.33
CA GLY A 166 -14.96 20.95 -17.37
C GLY A 166 -14.56 20.50 -15.95
N ALA A 167 -13.52 19.68 -15.79
CA ALA A 167 -13.03 19.28 -14.48
C ALA A 167 -12.37 20.46 -13.75
N LEU A 168 -11.51 21.19 -14.46
CA LEU A 168 -10.79 22.35 -13.94
C LEU A 168 -11.74 23.53 -13.66
N ALA A 169 -12.70 23.78 -14.55
CA ALA A 169 -13.71 24.82 -14.32
C ALA A 169 -14.55 24.58 -13.05
N ARG A 170 -14.90 23.31 -12.75
CA ARG A 170 -15.68 22.94 -11.56
C ARG A 170 -14.92 23.11 -10.24
N LEU A 171 -13.59 23.18 -10.27
CA LEU A 171 -12.79 23.50 -9.09
C LEU A 171 -12.95 24.97 -8.65
N GLY A 172 -13.59 25.81 -9.45
CA GLY A 172 -13.80 27.21 -9.13
C GLY A 172 -12.48 27.98 -9.05
N VAL A 173 -11.57 27.70 -9.98
CA VAL A 173 -10.24 28.34 -10.10
C VAL A 173 -10.30 29.72 -10.78
N GLY A 174 -11.49 30.32 -10.88
CA GLY A 174 -11.69 31.61 -11.52
C GLY A 174 -11.72 31.59 -13.04
N LEU A 175 -11.67 30.41 -13.67
CA LEU A 175 -11.77 30.23 -15.12
C LEU A 175 -12.95 29.34 -15.49
N THR A 176 -13.75 29.77 -16.46
CA THR A 176 -14.81 28.97 -17.07
C THR A 176 -14.24 27.98 -18.09
N ALA A 177 -15.02 26.94 -18.43
CA ALA A 177 -14.59 25.97 -19.44
C ALA A 177 -14.35 26.60 -20.82
N THR A 178 -15.09 27.67 -21.14
CA THR A 178 -14.91 28.45 -22.38
C THR A 178 -13.61 29.24 -22.35
N GLU A 179 -13.30 29.92 -21.25
CA GLU A 179 -12.04 30.67 -21.11
C GLU A 179 -10.83 29.74 -21.18
N ILE A 180 -10.88 28.59 -20.50
CA ILE A 180 -9.83 27.56 -20.58
C ILE A 180 -9.62 27.10 -22.03
N LYS A 181 -10.71 26.91 -22.78
CA LYS A 181 -10.64 26.51 -24.19
C LYS A 181 -10.04 27.61 -25.07
N THR A 182 -10.40 28.87 -24.83
CA THR A 182 -9.91 30.02 -25.60
C THR A 182 -8.44 30.31 -25.32
N LEU A 183 -8.00 30.20 -24.06
CA LEU A 183 -6.60 30.39 -23.65
C LEU A 183 -5.69 29.24 -24.10
N GLY A 184 -6.26 28.07 -24.36
CA GLY A 184 -5.51 26.82 -24.51
C GLY A 184 -4.92 26.34 -23.17
N PHE A 185 -4.34 25.15 -23.19
CA PHE A 185 -3.78 24.55 -21.97
C PHE A 185 -2.62 25.37 -21.39
N GLU A 186 -1.66 25.77 -22.22
CA GLU A 186 -0.51 26.57 -21.78
C GLU A 186 -0.94 27.92 -21.19
N GLY A 187 -1.86 28.62 -21.86
CA GLY A 187 -2.41 29.89 -21.36
C GLY A 187 -3.18 29.71 -20.05
N THR A 188 -3.89 28.59 -19.90
CA THR A 188 -4.58 28.23 -18.66
C THR A 188 -3.60 27.96 -17.53
N VAL A 189 -2.58 27.12 -17.75
CA VAL A 189 -1.53 26.83 -16.76
C VAL A 189 -0.84 28.11 -16.32
N LYS A 190 -0.53 29.01 -17.27
CA LYS A 190 0.07 30.30 -16.95
C LYS A 190 -0.86 31.16 -16.09
N ALA A 191 -2.12 31.33 -16.47
CA ALA A 191 -3.08 32.12 -15.71
C ALA A 191 -3.30 31.57 -14.29
N LEU A 192 -3.34 30.23 -14.14
CA LEU A 192 -3.43 29.59 -12.84
C LEU A 192 -2.15 29.75 -12.02
N SER A 193 -0.97 29.67 -12.65
CA SER A 193 0.31 29.91 -11.98
C SER A 193 0.42 31.36 -11.51
N ASP A 194 -0.03 32.33 -12.30
CA ASP A 194 -0.07 33.74 -11.92
C ASP A 194 -1.04 33.99 -10.76
N THR A 195 -2.13 33.21 -10.65
CA THR A 195 -3.17 33.39 -9.64
C THR A 195 -2.86 32.66 -8.32
N PHE A 196 -2.34 31.43 -8.40
CA PHE A 196 -2.17 30.54 -7.26
C PHE A 196 -0.70 30.30 -6.88
N GLY A 197 0.23 30.72 -7.73
CA GLY A 197 1.66 30.49 -7.53
C GLY A 197 2.14 30.90 -6.14
N GLY A 198 2.81 29.98 -5.44
CA GLY A 198 3.34 30.22 -4.11
C GLY A 198 2.32 30.09 -2.97
N ALA A 199 1.07 29.72 -3.25
CA ALA A 199 0.08 29.41 -2.23
C ALA A 199 0.50 28.21 -1.36
N ALA A 200 1.11 27.18 -1.95
CA ALA A 200 1.61 26.03 -1.20
C ALA A 200 2.73 26.43 -0.24
N ALA A 201 3.67 27.26 -0.70
CA ALA A 201 4.76 27.79 0.13
C ALA A 201 4.22 28.69 1.26
N THR A 202 3.24 29.54 0.96
CA THR A 202 2.61 30.40 1.96
C THR A 202 1.87 29.58 3.02
N GLN A 203 1.10 28.57 2.60
CA GLN A 203 0.39 27.67 3.50
C GLN A 203 1.37 26.86 4.37
N ALA A 204 2.48 26.40 3.79
CA ALA A 204 3.54 25.68 4.49
C ALA A 204 4.21 26.50 5.62
N GLU A 205 4.18 27.83 5.53
CA GLU A 205 4.70 28.73 6.56
C GLU A 205 3.71 29.03 7.69
N THR A 206 2.43 28.71 7.52
CA THR A 206 1.43 28.83 8.58
C THR A 206 1.72 27.83 9.71
N PHE A 207 1.13 28.05 10.89
CA PHE A 207 1.28 27.11 12.01
C PHE A 207 0.77 25.70 11.66
N GLU A 208 -0.36 25.63 10.96
CA GLU A 208 -0.91 24.36 10.46
C GLU A 208 0.05 23.69 9.47
N GLY A 209 0.57 24.44 8.49
CA GLY A 209 1.53 23.93 7.52
C GLY A 209 2.83 23.43 8.16
N ARG A 210 3.35 24.13 9.17
CA ARG A 210 4.53 23.70 9.93
C ARG A 210 4.28 22.39 10.70
N ILE A 211 3.10 22.23 11.29
CA ILE A 211 2.71 20.95 11.92
C ILE A 211 2.59 19.84 10.87
N ALA A 212 1.97 20.13 9.72
CA ALA A 212 1.84 19.17 8.64
C ALA A 212 3.21 18.70 8.13
N ARG A 213 4.15 19.61 7.91
CA ARG A 213 5.54 19.31 7.54
C ARG A 213 6.26 18.47 8.59
N LEU A 214 6.08 18.79 9.87
CA LEU A 214 6.66 18.00 10.96
C LEU A 214 6.08 16.58 10.98
N LYS A 215 4.78 16.44 10.76
CA LYS A 215 4.11 15.14 10.70
C LYS A 215 4.66 14.30 9.54
N VAL A 216 4.73 14.89 8.35
CA VAL A 216 5.35 14.26 7.17
C VAL A 216 6.78 13.83 7.52
N GLN A 217 7.62 14.72 8.03
CA GLN A 217 9.00 14.38 8.40
C GLN A 217 9.09 13.22 9.41
N PHE A 218 8.14 13.14 10.35
CA PHE A 218 8.08 12.04 11.30
C PHE A 218 7.64 10.71 10.64
N ASP A 219 6.67 10.76 9.73
CA ASP A 219 6.22 9.58 8.98
C ASP A 219 7.35 9.06 8.06
N GLU A 220 8.06 9.94 7.36
CA GLU A 220 9.27 9.64 6.57
C GLU A 220 10.39 9.03 7.43
N THR A 221 10.51 9.45 8.70
CA THR A 221 11.48 8.86 9.63
C THR A 221 11.08 7.43 10.01
N LYS A 222 9.79 7.17 10.23
CA LYS A 222 9.30 5.80 10.48
C LYS A 222 9.52 4.91 9.28
N GLU A 223 9.25 5.42 8.08
CA GLU A 223 9.51 4.72 6.83
C GLU A 223 10.98 4.39 6.70
N SER A 224 11.90 5.35 6.90
CA SER A 224 13.34 5.08 6.85
C SER A 224 13.76 3.96 7.82
N ILE A 225 13.21 3.94 9.04
CA ILE A 225 13.42 2.85 10.01
C ILE A 225 12.85 1.53 9.47
N GLY A 226 11.64 1.56 8.91
CA GLY A 226 11.01 0.41 8.26
C GLY A 226 11.81 -0.13 7.08
N THR A 227 12.30 0.74 6.20
CA THR A 227 13.13 0.42 5.03
C THR A 227 14.41 -0.27 5.47
N ALA A 228 15.03 0.17 6.57
CA ALA A 228 16.20 -0.50 7.14
C ALA A 228 15.88 -1.92 7.64
N LEU A 229 14.63 -2.18 8.02
CA LEU A 229 14.14 -3.49 8.47
C LEU A 229 13.60 -4.38 7.33
N LEU A 230 13.26 -3.81 6.16
CA LEU A 230 12.74 -4.56 5.00
C LEU A 230 13.61 -5.76 4.60
N PRO A 231 14.96 -5.69 4.56
CA PRO A 231 15.78 -6.85 4.20
C PRO A 231 15.66 -8.01 5.20
N ILE A 232 15.37 -7.71 6.47
CA ILE A 232 15.17 -8.72 7.52
C ILE A 232 13.80 -9.38 7.32
N VAL A 233 12.78 -8.59 7.00
CA VAL A 233 11.43 -9.07 6.68
C VAL A 233 11.44 -9.90 5.40
N ASP A 234 12.14 -9.48 4.34
CA ASP A 234 12.30 -10.24 3.09
C ASP A 234 12.99 -11.59 3.32
N LYS A 235 14.06 -11.63 4.11
CA LYS A 235 14.71 -12.89 4.51
C LYS A 235 13.78 -13.81 5.28
N LEU A 236 12.96 -13.25 6.17
CA LEU A 236 11.97 -14.01 6.93
C LEU A 236 10.87 -14.56 6.01
N LEU A 237 10.36 -13.74 5.09
CA LEU A 237 9.38 -14.16 4.09
C LEU A 237 9.92 -15.30 3.23
N LYS A 238 11.13 -15.15 2.67
CA LYS A 238 11.80 -16.21 1.88
C LYS A 238 12.01 -17.50 2.69
N PHE A 239 12.40 -17.39 3.95
CA PHE A 239 12.51 -18.56 4.82
C PHE A 239 11.14 -19.25 5.00
N ILE A 240 10.07 -18.49 5.21
CA ILE A 240 8.72 -19.04 5.34
C ILE A 240 8.27 -19.68 4.03
N THR A 241 8.41 -19.01 2.88
CA THR A 241 7.91 -19.48 1.57
C THR A 241 8.74 -20.61 0.99
N ASP A 242 10.06 -20.57 1.15
CA ASP A 242 10.97 -21.47 0.44
C ASP A 242 11.40 -22.64 1.34
N THR A 243 11.32 -22.48 2.65
CA THR A 243 11.74 -23.50 3.63
C THR A 243 10.58 -24.00 4.48
N ALA A 244 9.83 -23.12 5.16
CA ALA A 244 8.84 -23.55 6.14
C ALA A 244 7.57 -24.15 5.50
N ILE A 245 6.99 -23.50 4.49
CA ILE A 245 5.80 -23.97 3.77
C ILE A 245 6.09 -25.29 3.03
N PRO A 246 7.18 -25.41 2.22
CA PRO A 246 7.48 -26.65 1.50
C PRO A 246 7.90 -27.79 2.43
N ALA A 247 8.54 -27.51 3.58
CA ALA A 247 8.81 -28.52 4.60
C ALA A 247 7.52 -29.05 5.24
N PHE A 248 6.51 -28.19 5.37
CA PHE A 248 5.17 -28.58 5.83
C PHE A 248 4.44 -29.47 4.82
N GLU A 249 4.44 -29.06 3.55
CA GLU A 249 3.84 -29.84 2.44
C GLU A 249 4.49 -31.21 2.27
N LYS A 250 5.81 -31.32 2.46
CA LYS A 250 6.53 -32.62 2.41
C LYS A 250 6.33 -33.51 3.63
N SER A 251 5.85 -32.97 4.75
CA SER A 251 5.59 -33.73 5.98
C SER A 251 4.13 -34.21 6.14
N THR A 252 3.26 -33.82 5.20
CA THR A 252 1.85 -34.23 5.13
C THR A 252 1.70 -35.41 4.18
#